data_AF-A0A2E0Z3T2-F1
#
_entry.id   AF-A0A2E0Z3T2-F1
#
_cell.length_a   1.000
_cell.length_b   1.000
_cell.length_c   1.000
_cell.angle_alpha   90.00
_cell.angle_beta   90.00
_cell.angle_gamma   90.00
#
_symmetry.space_group_name_H-M   'P 1'
#
loop_
_entity.id
_entity.type
_entity.pdbx_description
1 polymer ?
#
loop_
_entity_poly.entity_id
_entity_poly.type
_entity_poly.pdbx_seq_one_letter_code
_entity_poly.pdbx_strand_id
1 'polypeptide(L)'
;MRIAVTTTLLSLALPLVAQEARVSLHSTVSGNREQPRVVYIVPWRQPGDAQYALELHNTIAAELFAPMDRDEFNRDLAYGDMLRHRAQGDGRDTNPAATGIPTNQE
;
A
#
# COMPACT_ATOMS: atom_id res chain seq x y z
N MET A 1 68.28 73.69 -36.89
CA MET A 1 67.55 72.46 -37.28
C MET A 1 67.97 71.26 -36.41
N ARG A 2 67.89 71.39 -35.08
CA ARG A 2 68.28 70.32 -34.11
C ARG A 2 67.18 70.10 -33.05
N ILE A 3 66.40 71.15 -32.79
CA ILE A 3 65.30 71.17 -31.82
C ILE A 3 64.03 70.49 -32.37
N ALA A 4 63.82 70.51 -33.70
CA ALA A 4 62.66 69.86 -34.33
C ALA A 4 62.75 68.33 -34.33
N VAL A 5 63.95 67.74 -34.24
CA VAL A 5 64.16 66.29 -34.28
C VAL A 5 63.99 65.67 -32.89
N THR A 6 64.30 66.40 -31.81
CA THR A 6 64.16 65.91 -30.43
C THR A 6 62.70 65.82 -29.98
N THR A 7 61.83 66.70 -30.47
CA THR A 7 60.39 66.66 -30.15
C THR A 7 59.67 65.50 -30.81
N THR A 8 60.07 65.12 -32.03
CA THR A 8 59.55 63.93 -32.73
C THR A 8 59.99 62.63 -32.04
N LEU A 9 61.17 62.60 -31.41
CA LEU A 9 61.67 61.46 -30.67
C LEU A 9 60.95 61.27 -29.32
N LEU A 10 60.48 62.35 -28.68
CA LEU A 10 59.78 62.30 -27.39
C LEU A 10 58.30 61.91 -27.51
N SER A 11 57.67 62.13 -28.66
CA SER A 11 56.29 61.67 -28.93
C SER A 11 56.17 60.17 -29.25
N LEU A 12 57.27 59.47 -29.51
CA LEU A 12 57.23 58.04 -29.87
C LEU A 12 57.19 57.09 -28.66
N ALA A 13 57.20 57.63 -27.42
CA ALA A 13 57.34 56.84 -26.20
C ALA A 13 56.05 56.63 -25.38
N LEU A 14 54.85 56.89 -25.93
CA LEU A 14 53.58 56.63 -25.26
C LEU A 14 52.61 56.02 -26.30
N PRO A 15 52.28 54.72 -26.22
CA PRO A 15 51.57 54.17 -25.06
C PRO A 15 52.02 52.74 -24.67
N LEU A 16 52.80 52.62 -23.60
CA LEU A 16 52.84 51.38 -22.80
C LEU A 16 51.69 51.44 -21.78
N VAL A 17 50.46 51.65 -22.26
CA VAL A 17 49.28 51.50 -21.40
C VAL A 17 49.11 50.00 -21.19
N ALA A 18 49.25 49.58 -19.94
CA ALA A 18 49.01 48.22 -19.49
C ALA A 18 47.71 47.71 -20.10
N GLN A 19 47.80 46.66 -20.93
CA GLN A 19 46.61 45.98 -21.41
C GLN A 19 46.02 45.22 -20.23
N GLU A 20 44.96 45.76 -19.63
CA GLU A 20 44.18 45.04 -18.63
C GLU A 20 43.68 43.74 -19.26
N ALA A 21 44.21 42.60 -18.77
CA ALA A 21 43.70 41.28 -19.09
C ALA A 21 42.30 41.13 -18.46
N ARG A 22 41.29 41.68 -19.15
CA ARG A 22 39.89 41.62 -18.71
C ARG A 22 39.34 40.25 -19.04
N VAL A 23 39.35 39.36 -18.06
CA VAL A 23 38.67 38.06 -18.14
C VAL A 23 37.19 38.28 -17.87
N SER A 24 36.35 38.19 -18.90
CA SER A 24 34.89 38.21 -18.75
C SER A 24 34.38 36.81 -18.45
N LEU A 25 33.99 36.57 -17.19
CA LEU A 25 33.36 35.33 -16.79
C LEU A 25 31.87 35.39 -17.16
N HIS A 26 31.37 34.37 -17.84
CA HIS A 26 29.95 34.19 -18.13
C HIS A 26 29.51 32.89 -17.46
N SER A 27 28.53 32.98 -16.56
CA SER A 27 27.97 31.84 -15.85
C SER A 27 26.48 31.78 -16.11
N THR A 28 26.03 30.70 -16.75
CA THR A 28 24.61 30.40 -16.92
C THR A 28 24.20 29.41 -15.85
N VAL A 29 23.60 29.91 -14.78
CA VAL A 29 23.06 29.05 -13.72
C VAL A 29 21.77 28.42 -14.22
N SER A 30 21.84 27.19 -14.72
CA SER A 30 20.64 26.40 -14.92
C SER A 30 20.22 25.76 -13.62
N GLY A 31 19.10 26.24 -13.06
CA GLY A 31 18.43 25.57 -11.95
C GLY A 31 17.76 24.27 -12.37
N ASN A 32 16.90 23.76 -11.50
CA ASN A 32 16.15 22.53 -11.73
C ASN A 32 15.17 22.70 -12.92
N ARG A 33 15.37 21.94 -14.00
CA ARG A 33 14.51 21.95 -15.20
C ARG A 33 13.58 20.75 -15.21
N GLU A 34 12.89 20.50 -14.11
CA GLU A 34 11.92 19.42 -14.09
C GLU A 34 10.80 19.72 -15.09
N GLN A 35 10.46 18.71 -15.87
CA GLN A 35 9.37 18.79 -16.81
C GLN A 35 8.06 19.02 -16.05
N PRO A 36 7.22 20.00 -16.44
CA PRO A 36 5.92 20.19 -15.81
C PRO A 36 5.10 18.91 -15.95
N ARG A 37 4.71 18.30 -14.82
CA ARG A 37 3.86 17.10 -14.78
C ARG A 37 2.52 17.44 -14.15
N VAL A 38 1.43 17.10 -14.84
CA VAL A 38 0.08 17.23 -14.29
C VAL A 38 -0.14 16.07 -13.30
N VAL A 39 -0.30 16.40 -12.02
CA VAL A 39 -0.64 15.44 -10.95
C VAL A 39 -2.08 15.68 -10.52
N TYR A 40 -2.89 14.62 -10.54
CA TYR A 40 -4.24 14.64 -9.98
C TYR A 40 -4.16 14.22 -8.51
N ILE A 41 -4.25 15.18 -7.60
CA ILE A 41 -4.27 14.93 -6.16
C ILE A 41 -5.73 14.84 -5.72
N VAL A 42 -6.13 13.69 -5.19
CA VAL A 42 -7.44 13.54 -4.55
C VAL A 42 -7.30 14.08 -3.11
N PRO A 43 -8.05 15.13 -2.73
CA PRO A 43 -8.01 15.63 -1.36
C PRO A 43 -8.64 14.58 -0.44
N TRP A 44 -7.83 14.03 0.47
CA TRP A 44 -8.37 13.20 1.54
C TRP A 44 -9.16 14.11 2.50
N ARG A 45 -10.46 13.86 2.63
CA ARG A 45 -11.30 14.47 3.65
C ARG A 45 -11.42 13.47 4.79
N GLN A 46 -11.19 13.90 6.04
CA GLN A 46 -11.57 13.09 7.18
C GLN A 46 -13.07 12.74 7.06
N PRO A 47 -13.46 11.47 7.24
CA PRO A 47 -14.88 11.14 7.30
C PRO A 47 -15.51 12.05 8.37
N GLY A 48 -16.62 12.71 8.04
CA GLY A 48 -17.36 13.47 9.06
C GLY A 48 -17.71 12.57 10.23
N ASP A 49 -17.88 13.14 11.42
CA ASP A 49 -18.24 12.40 12.64
C ASP A 49 -19.43 11.51 12.34
N ALA A 50 -19.14 10.25 12.08
CA ALA A 50 -20.17 9.28 11.84
C ALA A 50 -20.64 8.85 13.23
N GLN A 51 -21.62 9.56 13.77
CA GLN A 51 -22.54 8.97 14.74
C GLN A 51 -23.31 7.86 14.01
N TYR A 52 -22.64 6.76 13.71
CA TYR A 52 -23.31 5.48 13.61
C TYR A 52 -23.71 5.16 15.04
N ALA A 53 -24.93 5.57 15.42
CA ALA A 53 -25.66 4.82 16.41
C ALA A 53 -25.85 3.44 15.77
N LEU A 54 -24.86 2.57 15.96
CA LEU A 54 -24.97 1.17 15.62
C LEU A 54 -25.94 0.58 16.65
N GLU A 55 -27.22 0.95 16.53
CA GLU A 55 -28.27 0.13 17.09
C GLU A 55 -28.33 -1.09 16.21
N LEU A 56 -27.40 -2.00 16.47
CA LEU A 56 -27.43 -3.37 16.01
C LEU A 56 -28.65 -4.01 16.68
N HIS A 57 -29.83 -3.62 16.20
CA HIS A 57 -31.03 -4.39 16.37
C HIS A 57 -30.66 -5.75 15.83
N ASN A 58 -30.69 -6.77 16.70
CA ASN A 58 -30.42 -8.16 16.41
C ASN A 58 -31.28 -8.59 15.22
N THR A 59 -30.78 -8.29 14.03
CA THR A 59 -31.40 -8.60 12.76
C THR A 59 -30.89 -10.00 12.43
N ILE A 60 -31.76 -10.87 11.92
CA ILE A 60 -31.37 -12.23 11.50
C ILE A 60 -30.11 -12.22 10.60
N ALA A 61 -29.93 -11.14 9.83
CA ALA A 61 -28.73 -10.91 9.03
C ALA A 61 -27.43 -10.77 9.86
N ALA A 62 -27.48 -10.16 11.04
CA ALA A 62 -26.30 -9.98 11.90
C ALA A 62 -25.80 -11.32 12.47
N GLU A 63 -26.71 -12.26 12.75
CA GLU A 63 -26.34 -13.62 13.15
C GLU A 63 -25.67 -14.39 12.00
N LEU A 64 -26.17 -14.23 10.76
CA LEU A 64 -25.59 -14.89 9.59
C LEU A 64 -24.16 -14.43 9.27
N PHE A 65 -23.84 -13.18 9.59
CA PHE A 65 -22.51 -12.60 9.37
C PHE A 65 -21.67 -12.50 10.65
N ALA A 66 -22.06 -13.20 11.72
CA ALA A 66 -21.25 -13.27 12.93
C ALA A 66 -19.87 -13.87 12.59
N PRO A 67 -18.76 -13.26 13.07
CA PRO A 67 -17.45 -13.85 12.90
C PRO A 67 -17.40 -15.23 13.55
N MET A 68 -17.09 -16.27 12.77
CA MET A 68 -16.95 -17.65 13.24
C MET A 68 -15.51 -18.11 13.00
N ASP A 69 -14.94 -18.82 13.97
CA ASP A 69 -13.59 -19.38 13.83
C ASP A 69 -13.60 -20.55 12.82
N ARG A 70 -12.52 -20.67 12.04
CA ARG A 70 -12.32 -21.77 11.09
C ARG A 70 -12.39 -23.13 11.77
N ASP A 71 -11.84 -23.27 12.97
CA ASP A 71 -11.78 -24.55 13.67
C ASP A 71 -13.15 -24.97 14.20
N GLU A 72 -13.96 -23.99 14.62
CA GLU A 72 -15.36 -24.20 15.02
C GLU A 72 -16.22 -24.66 13.84
N PHE A 73 -16.12 -23.96 12.70
CA PHE A 73 -16.86 -24.34 11.49
C PHE A 73 -16.52 -25.76 11.00
N ASN A 74 -15.24 -26.13 11.00
CA ASN A 74 -14.81 -27.47 10.59
C ASN A 74 -15.33 -28.56 11.53
N ARG A 75 -15.38 -28.27 12.84
CA ARG A 75 -15.92 -29.19 13.84
C ARG A 75 -17.41 -29.44 13.61
N ASP A 76 -18.16 -28.40 13.29
CA ASP A 76 -19.60 -28.50 13.03
C ASP A 76 -19.91 -29.33 11.79
N LEU A 77 -19.12 -29.15 10.71
CA LEU A 77 -19.21 -29.99 9.52
C LEU A 77 -18.95 -31.47 9.85
N ALA A 78 -17.88 -31.76 10.60
CA ALA A 78 -17.53 -33.13 11.00
C ALA A 78 -18.62 -33.78 11.87
N TYR A 79 -19.22 -33.02 12.79
CA TYR A 79 -20.33 -33.51 13.62
C TYR A 79 -21.59 -33.78 12.78
N GLY A 80 -21.90 -32.89 11.83
CA GLY A 80 -23.01 -33.08 10.90
C GLY A 80 -22.84 -34.32 10.01
N ASP A 81 -21.62 -34.58 9.54
CA ASP A 81 -21.28 -35.83 8.84
C ASP A 81 -21.51 -37.04 9.76
N MET A 82 -21.02 -37.01 11.00
CA MET A 82 -21.20 -38.10 11.97
C MET A 82 -22.68 -38.39 12.22
N LEU A 83 -23.51 -37.37 12.41
CA LEU A 83 -24.95 -37.53 12.62
C LEU A 83 -25.65 -38.13 11.40
N ARG A 84 -25.29 -37.70 10.19
CA ARG A 84 -25.82 -38.27 8.94
C ARG A 84 -25.43 -39.75 8.79
N HIS A 85 -24.18 -40.10 9.08
CA HIS A 85 -23.72 -41.50 9.04
C HIS A 85 -24.40 -42.37 10.09
N ARG A 86 -24.61 -41.86 11.31
CA ARG A 86 -25.36 -42.57 12.36
C ARG A 86 -26.82 -42.81 11.95
N ALA A 87 -27.51 -41.79 11.43
CA ALA A 87 -28.89 -41.93 10.97
C ALA A 87 -29.03 -42.91 9.79
N GLN A 88 -27.99 -43.03 8.95
CA GLN A 88 -27.94 -44.00 7.85
C GLN A 88 -27.50 -45.41 8.29
N GLY A 89 -26.82 -45.52 9.44
CA GLY A 89 -26.32 -46.76 10.01
C GLY A 89 -27.32 -47.51 10.89
N ASP A 90 -28.24 -46.78 11.53
CA ASP A 90 -29.29 -47.27 12.46
C ASP A 90 -30.46 -48.03 11.78
N GLY A 91 -30.36 -48.24 10.46
CA GLY A 91 -31.34 -48.98 9.66
C GLY A 91 -30.96 -50.44 9.37
N ARG A 92 -29.82 -50.94 9.89
CA ARG A 92 -29.28 -52.28 9.53
C ARG A 92 -29.05 -53.22 10.71
N ASP A 93 -29.37 -52.80 11.92
CA ASP A 93 -29.10 -53.49 13.18
C ASP A 93 -30.37 -54.00 13.89
N THR A 94 -31.56 -53.75 13.34
CA THR A 94 -32.78 -54.46 13.75
C THR A 94 -32.86 -55.84 13.08
N ASN A 95 -31.89 -56.71 13.35
CA ASN A 95 -32.08 -58.15 13.17
C ASN A 95 -32.70 -58.73 14.45
N PRO A 96 -34.01 -59.07 14.47
CA PRO A 96 -34.63 -59.69 15.63
C PRO A 96 -34.10 -61.11 15.92
N ALA A 97 -33.26 -61.69 15.06
CA ALA A 97 -32.75 -63.06 15.23
C ALA A 97 -31.48 -63.18 16.10
N ALA A 98 -30.90 -62.08 16.59
CA ALA A 98 -29.68 -62.13 17.42
C ALA A 98 -29.95 -62.10 18.94
N THR A 99 -31.18 -61.88 19.39
CA THR A 99 -31.55 -61.95 20.81
C THR A 99 -31.97 -63.38 21.18
N GLY A 100 -31.06 -64.32 21.01
CA GLY A 100 -31.15 -65.62 21.69
C GLY A 100 -30.74 -65.43 23.14
N ILE A 101 -31.70 -65.19 24.03
CA ILE A 101 -31.45 -65.29 25.48
C ILE A 101 -31.20 -66.78 25.76
N PRO A 102 -30.02 -67.20 26.27
CA PRO A 102 -29.91 -68.54 26.83
C PRO A 102 -30.80 -68.58 28.08
N THR A 103 -31.96 -69.21 27.93
CA THR A 103 -32.78 -69.66 29.06
C THR A 103 -31.98 -70.72 29.78
N ASN A 104 -31.37 -70.35 30.91
CA ASN A 104 -30.87 -71.32 31.87
C ASN A 104 -32.09 -72.03 32.46
N GLN A 105 -32.30 -73.28 32.03
CA GLN A 105 -33.15 -74.23 32.74
C GLN A 105 -32.37 -74.82 33.92
N GLU A 106 -33.12 -75.06 34.99
CA GLU A 106 -32.80 -75.57 36.35
C GLU A 106 -31.48 -76.32 36.57
#